data_AF-A0A1C6R871-F1
#
_entry.id   AF-A0A1C6R871-F1
#
_cell.length_a   1.000
_cell.length_b   1.000
_cell.length_c   1.000
_cell.angle_alpha   90.00
_cell.angle_beta   90.00
_cell.angle_gamma   90.00
#
_symmetry.space_group_name_H-M   'P 1'
#
loop_
_entity.id
_entity.type
_entity.pdbx_description
1 polymer ?
#
loop_
_entity_poly.entity_id
_entity_poly.type
_entity_poly.pdbx_seq_one_letter_code
_entity_poly.pdbx_strand_id
1 'polypeptide(L)'
;MPNPGDEPRYTFGYDGNSPAVLYQALVRCALGDWTAAAQESWIQRLSAQPDDHRGRPHSQLWQQIVTSQGALRLSWADVQRWARDDQPALDRRRPRPSR
;
A
#
# COMPACT_ATOMS: atom_id res chain seq x y z
N MET A 1 -2.83 28.99 -11.02
CA MET A 1 -3.02 27.53 -11.17
C MET A 1 -1.73 26.87 -10.71
N PRO A 2 -1.71 26.00 -9.70
CA PRO A 2 -0.50 25.27 -9.38
C PRO A 2 -0.18 24.32 -10.54
N ASN A 3 1.10 24.24 -10.90
CA ASN A 3 1.58 23.48 -12.04
C ASN A 3 1.48 21.97 -11.72
N PRO A 4 0.87 21.12 -12.55
CA PRO A 4 0.73 19.68 -12.26
C PRO A 4 2.07 18.91 -12.17
N GLY A 5 3.20 19.57 -12.48
CA GLY A 5 4.56 19.04 -12.30
C GLY A 5 5.22 19.36 -10.95
N ASP A 6 4.60 20.18 -10.10
CA ASP A 6 5.14 20.61 -8.79
C ASP A 6 4.73 19.70 -7.63
N GLU A 7 4.11 18.55 -7.89
CA GLU A 7 3.85 17.60 -6.80
C GLU A 7 5.18 17.03 -6.28
N PRO A 8 5.47 17.18 -4.98
CA PRO A 8 6.68 16.61 -4.39
C PRO A 8 6.62 15.08 -4.51
N ARG A 9 7.50 14.53 -5.34
CA ARG A 9 7.72 13.09 -5.42
C ARG A 9 8.70 12.71 -4.32
N TYR A 10 8.21 11.97 -3.34
CA TYR A 10 9.03 11.52 -2.22
C TYR A 10 9.83 10.30 -2.66
N THR A 11 11.12 10.31 -2.37
CA THR A 11 11.99 9.15 -2.60
C THR A 11 12.02 8.33 -1.31
N PHE A 12 11.54 7.10 -1.38
CA PHE A 12 11.60 6.13 -0.30
C PHE A 12 12.72 5.15 -0.64
N GLY A 13 13.81 5.16 0.13
CA GLY A 13 14.90 4.20 0.04
C GLY A 13 14.82 3.19 1.18
N TYR A 14 15.07 1.91 0.90
CA TYR A 14 15.15 0.89 1.94
C TYR A 14 16.23 -0.14 1.60
N ASP A 15 17.27 -0.23 2.45
CA ASP A 15 18.44 -1.11 2.26
C ASP A 15 18.33 -2.49 2.95
N GLY A 16 17.17 -2.88 3.50
CA GLY A 16 17.11 -4.18 4.18
C GLY A 16 15.84 -4.60 4.92
N ASN A 17 14.70 -3.95 4.70
CA ASN A 17 13.45 -4.35 5.37
C ASN A 17 12.39 -4.65 4.31
N SER A 18 11.75 -5.81 4.45
CA SER A 18 10.86 -6.44 3.47
C SER A 18 9.84 -5.45 2.86
N PRO A 19 9.50 -5.54 1.56
CA PRO A 19 8.42 -4.79 0.91
C PRO A 19 7.13 -4.70 1.75
N ALA A 20 6.85 -5.74 2.53
CA ALA A 20 5.80 -5.80 3.54
C ALA A 20 5.82 -4.62 4.52
N VAL A 21 6.98 -4.31 5.11
CA VAL A 21 7.11 -3.27 6.13
C VAL A 21 6.89 -1.88 5.53
N LEU A 22 7.44 -1.63 4.34
CA LEU A 22 7.24 -0.37 3.64
C LEU A 22 5.78 -0.17 3.27
N TYR A 23 5.13 -1.20 2.71
CA TYR A 23 3.70 -1.17 2.42
C TYR A 23 2.89 -0.85 3.69
N GLN A 24 3.17 -1.54 4.80
CA GLN A 24 2.45 -1.31 6.05
C GLN A 24 2.61 0.12 6.56
N ALA A 25 3.84 0.65 6.54
CA ALA A 25 4.12 2.00 6.99
C ALA A 25 3.37 3.04 6.14
N LEU A 26 3.39 2.89 4.82
CA LEU A 26 2.71 3.80 3.90
C LEU A 26 1.19 3.76 4.11
N VAL A 27 0.59 2.57 4.24
CA VAL A 27 -0.85 2.43 4.51
C VAL A 27 -1.24 3.05 5.87
N ARG A 28 -0.46 2.82 6.94
CA ARG A 28 -0.71 3.46 8.25
C ARG A 28 -0.68 4.98 8.15
N CYS A 29 0.36 5.52 7.53
CA CYS A 29 0.55 6.96 7.39
C CYS A 29 -0.54 7.59 6.50
N ALA A 30 -0.93 6.91 5.42
CA ALA A 30 -1.90 7.42 4.47
C ALA A 30 -3.34 7.43 5.02
N LEU A 31 -3.70 6.41 5.80
CA LEU A 31 -5.05 6.24 6.34
C LEU A 31 -5.23 6.81 7.74
N GLY A 32 -4.13 7.09 8.45
CA GLY A 32 -4.18 7.46 9.87
C GLY A 32 -4.65 6.33 10.78
N ASP A 33 -4.76 5.10 10.25
CA ASP A 33 -5.26 3.93 10.97
C ASP A 33 -4.12 2.94 11.24
N TRP A 34 -3.74 2.84 12.52
CA TRP A 34 -2.69 1.95 13.00
C TRP A 34 -3.09 0.47 12.99
N THR A 35 -4.39 0.17 12.91
CA THR A 35 -4.93 -1.20 12.82
C THR A 35 -4.96 -1.72 11.38
N ALA A 36 -5.12 -0.84 10.39
CA ALA A 36 -5.22 -1.20 8.98
C ALA A 36 -3.99 -1.96 8.47
N ALA A 37 -2.77 -1.57 8.89
CA ALA A 37 -1.56 -2.26 8.46
C ALA A 37 -0.98 -3.26 9.45
N ALA A 38 -1.74 -3.67 10.48
CA ALA A 38 -1.39 -4.85 11.28
C ALA A 38 -1.81 -6.17 10.59
N GLN A 39 -2.47 -6.08 9.42
CA GLN A 39 -3.04 -7.24 8.76
C GLN A 39 -2.03 -7.99 7.90
N GLU A 40 -1.17 -8.78 8.55
CA GLU A 40 -0.21 -9.66 7.87
C GLU A 40 -0.87 -10.56 6.82
N SER A 41 -2.11 -10.99 7.06
CA SER A 41 -2.84 -11.86 6.12
C SER A 41 -3.15 -11.22 4.76
N TRP A 42 -3.30 -9.89 4.69
CA TRP A 42 -3.50 -9.20 3.42
C TRP A 42 -2.20 -9.13 2.62
N ILE A 43 -1.08 -8.86 3.29
CA ILE A 43 0.24 -8.83 2.66
C ILE A 43 0.67 -10.21 2.20
N GLN A 44 0.40 -11.25 2.99
CA GLN A 44 0.61 -12.64 2.56
C GLN A 44 -0.18 -12.96 1.30
N ARG A 45 -1.44 -12.48 1.20
CA ARG A 45 -2.26 -12.63 0.00
C ARG A 45 -1.65 -11.88 -1.19
N LEU A 46 -1.25 -10.63 -1.01
CA LEU A 46 -0.60 -9.83 -2.05
C LEU A 46 0.71 -10.44 -2.54
N SER A 47 1.49 -11.07 -1.66
CA SER A 47 2.71 -11.79 -2.01
C SER A 47 2.43 -13.09 -2.77
N ALA A 48 1.41 -13.84 -2.38
CA ALA A 48 1.08 -15.14 -2.98
C ALA A 48 0.28 -15.01 -4.30
N GLN A 49 -0.58 -13.99 -4.37
CA GLN A 49 -1.48 -13.70 -5.48
C GLN A 49 -1.50 -12.19 -5.68
N PRO A 50 -0.52 -11.62 -6.40
CA PRO A 50 -0.44 -10.17 -6.61
C PRO A 50 -1.54 -9.65 -7.52
N ASP A 51 -2.09 -10.49 -8.40
CA ASP A 51 -3.13 -10.14 -9.36
C ASP A 51 -4.46 -10.82 -9.05
N ASP A 52 -5.55 -10.17 -9.45
CA ASP A 52 -6.90 -10.69 -9.41
C ASP A 52 -7.16 -11.68 -10.57
N HIS A 53 -8.35 -12.27 -10.57
CA HIS A 53 -8.83 -13.19 -11.61
C HIS A 53 -8.91 -12.59 -13.03
N ARG A 54 -8.73 -11.26 -13.18
CA ARG A 54 -8.70 -10.54 -14.46
C ARG A 54 -7.29 -10.10 -14.84
N GLY A 55 -6.26 -10.52 -14.09
CA GLY A 55 -4.88 -10.13 -14.30
C GLY A 55 -4.58 -8.68 -13.91
N ARG A 56 -5.38 -8.09 -13.02
CA ARG A 56 -5.16 -6.73 -12.49
C ARG A 56 -4.56 -6.82 -11.09
N PRO A 57 -3.63 -5.94 -10.71
CA PRO A 57 -3.03 -5.97 -9.39
C PRO A 57 -4.09 -5.77 -8.31
N HIS A 58 -4.01 -6.60 -7.27
CA HIS A 58 -4.85 -6.49 -6.08
C HIS A 58 -4.61 -5.19 -5.29
N SER A 59 -3.37 -4.67 -5.34
CA SER A 59 -2.98 -3.37 -4.79
C SER A 59 -1.95 -2.73 -5.70
N GLN A 60 -2.28 -1.53 -6.21
CA GLN A 60 -1.36 -0.71 -7.01
C GLN A 60 -0.15 -0.27 -6.17
N LEU A 61 -0.37 0.07 -4.90
CA LEU A 61 0.68 0.46 -3.98
C LEU A 61 1.68 -0.69 -3.76
N TRP A 62 1.17 -1.90 -3.50
CA TRP A 62 2.01 -3.10 -3.37
C TRP A 62 2.83 -3.35 -4.64
N GLN A 63 2.17 -3.31 -5.79
CA GLN A 63 2.82 -3.56 -7.08
C GLN A 63 3.97 -2.58 -7.33
N GLN A 64 3.79 -1.29 -7.04
CA GLN A 64 4.84 -0.28 -7.19
C GLN A 64 6.02 -0.56 -6.25
N ILE A 65 5.74 -0.96 -5.00
CA ILE A 65 6.78 -1.27 -4.03
C ILE A 65 7.62 -2.49 -4.44
N VAL A 66 6.98 -3.57 -4.93
CA VAL A 66 7.70 -4.83 -5.25
C VAL A 66 8.37 -4.82 -6.63
N THR A 67 7.89 -4.01 -7.57
CA THR A 67 8.46 -3.94 -8.93
C THR A 67 9.52 -2.83 -9.09
N SER A 68 9.57 -1.86 -8.17
CA SER A 68 10.58 -0.80 -8.22
C SER A 68 11.98 -1.35 -8.00
N GLN A 69 12.83 -1.26 -9.02
CA GLN A 69 14.26 -1.52 -8.90
C GLN A 69 14.99 -0.21 -8.60
N GLY A 70 15.41 -0.03 -7.35
CA GLY A 70 16.07 1.19 -6.88
C GLY A 70 15.14 2.13 -6.12
N ALA A 71 15.43 3.43 -6.18
CA ALA A 71 14.76 4.42 -5.34
C ALA A 71 13.28 4.59 -5.69
N LEU A 72 12.38 4.20 -4.79
CA LEU A 72 10.93 4.26 -5.00
C LEU A 72 10.47 5.72 -4.95
N ARG A 73 9.93 6.25 -6.05
CA ARG A 73 9.44 7.63 -6.14
C ARG A 73 7.93 7.66 -6.33
N LEU A 74 7.21 7.97 -5.26
CA LEU A 74 5.74 8.04 -5.29
C LEU A 74 5.26 9.44 -4.88
N SER A 75 4.22 9.93 -5.55
CA SER A 75 3.45 11.08 -5.07
C SER A 75 2.72 10.68 -3.80
N TRP A 76 2.69 11.57 -2.80
CA TRP A 76 1.90 11.29 -1.59
C TRP A 76 0.41 11.17 -1.90
N ALA A 77 -0.10 11.92 -2.89
CA ALA A 77 -1.49 11.83 -3.33
C ALA A 77 -1.81 10.44 -3.90
N ASP A 78 -0.88 9.84 -4.64
CA ASP A 78 -1.01 8.48 -5.16
C ASP A 78 -1.02 7.44 -4.04
N VAL A 79 -0.09 7.56 -3.09
CA VAL A 79 -0.05 6.68 -1.90
C VAL A 79 -1.38 6.74 -1.15
N GLN A 80 -1.91 7.94 -0.91
CA GLN A 80 -3.20 8.11 -0.23
C GLN A 80 -4.36 7.51 -1.00
N ARG A 81 -4.41 7.70 -2.33
CA ARG A 81 -5.45 7.14 -3.19
C ARG A 81 -5.40 5.61 -3.16
N TRP A 82 -4.25 5.02 -3.43
CA TRP A 82 -4.11 3.56 -3.50
C TRP A 82 -4.32 2.90 -2.14
N ALA A 83 -3.87 3.52 -1.04
CA ALA A 83 -4.15 3.01 0.29
C ALA A 83 -5.66 2.98 0.60
N ARG A 84 -6.44 3.95 0.11
CA ARG A 84 -7.91 3.95 0.23
C ARG A 84 -8.55 2.88 -0.63
N ASP A 85 -8.03 2.64 -1.83
CA ASP A 85 -8.51 1.55 -2.70
C ASP A 85 -8.27 0.17 -2.06
N ASP A 86 -7.22 0.04 -1.25
CA ASP A 86 -6.91 -1.18 -0.49
C ASP A 86 -7.80 -1.37 0.77
N GLN A 87 -8.42 -0.30 1.30
CA GLN A 87 -9.21 -0.34 2.54
C GLN A 87 -10.29 -1.42 2.58
N PRO A 88 -11.12 -1.65 1.54
CA PRO A 88 -12.13 -2.70 1.60
C PRO A 88 -11.55 -4.11 1.78
N ALA A 89 -10.33 -4.35 1.30
CA ALA A 89 -9.64 -5.63 1.49
C ALA A 89 -9.08 -5.77 2.92
N LEU A 90 -8.64 -4.66 3.50
CA LEU A 90 -8.20 -4.55 4.90
C LEU A 90 -9.40 -4.69 5.86
N ASP A 91 -10.50 -3.97 5.65
CA ASP A 91 -11.64 -3.97 6.57
C ASP A 91 -12.42 -5.29 6.59
N ARG A 92 -12.39 -6.06 5.49
CA ARG A 92 -13.09 -7.35 5.35
C ARG A 92 -12.75 -8.39 6.41
N ARG A 93 -11.71 -8.17 7.23
CA ARG A 93 -11.31 -9.07 8.32
C ARG A 93 -11.20 -8.40 9.69
N ARG A 94 -11.94 -7.32 9.97
CA ARG A 94 -12.27 -7.05 11.39
C ARG A 94 -13.13 -8.23 11.89
N PRO A 95 -12.66 -9.06 12.84
CA PRO A 95 -13.58 -9.98 13.50
C PRO A 95 -14.70 -9.13 14.10
N ARG A 96 -15.94 -9.41 13.73
CA ARG A 96 -17.10 -8.84 14.43
C ARG A 96 -16.91 -9.17 15.91
N PRO A 97 -16.97 -8.19 16.83
CA PRO A 97 -16.96 -8.50 18.25
C PRO A 97 -18.18 -9.38 18.50
N SER A 98 -17.94 -10.64 18.87
CA SER A 98 -18.95 -11.55 19.35
C SER A 98 -19.57 -10.93 20.60
N ARG A 99 -20.86 -10.61 20.53
CA ARG A 99 -21.63 -10.14 21.67
C ARG A 99 -22.17 -11.31 22.46
#